data_AF-A0A1I0E744-F1
#
_entry.id   AF-A0A1I0E744-F1
#
_cell.length_a   1.000
_cell.length_b   1.000
_cell.length_c   1.000
_cell.angle_alpha   90.00
_cell.angle_beta   90.00
_cell.angle_gamma   90.00
#
_symmetry.space_group_name_H-M   'P 1'
#
loop_
_entity.id
_entity.type
_entity.pdbx_description
1 polymer ?
#
loop_
_entity_poly.entity_id
_entity_poly.type
_entity_poly.pdbx_seq_one_letter_code
_entity_poly.pdbx_strand_id
1 'polypeptide(L)'
;MGQNNCTFSNIEKFVHEIENESVRSLHILRDIEDTITIINRLTAQLNADARYAEIFIDRIKKLTTKSEIDPENIIIANLEKAQSFINDIYNVLVLKRDSSRNDVRLSEDDGIEQVYTEAIGAAADLHSNLNDLRWHVMEHDADLSQTSKAYTDVKELLKDLAS
;
A
#
# COMPACT_ATOMS: atom_id res chain seq x y z
N MET A 1 60.14 10.45 -31.13
CA MET A 1 58.86 10.13 -31.80
C MET A 1 57.97 9.14 -30.98
N GLY A 2 58.03 9.14 -29.65
CA GLY A 2 57.25 8.18 -28.81
C GLY A 2 56.08 8.77 -28.00
N GLN A 3 55.97 10.10 -27.90
CA GLN A 3 54.93 10.74 -27.07
C GLN A 3 53.56 10.81 -27.77
N ASN A 4 53.51 10.90 -29.09
CA ASN A 4 52.25 11.12 -29.83
C ASN A 4 51.29 9.92 -29.79
N ASN A 5 51.80 8.68 -29.76
CA ASN A 5 50.96 7.48 -29.69
C ASN A 5 50.31 7.26 -28.31
N CYS A 6 50.98 7.69 -27.23
CA CYS A 6 50.43 7.58 -25.87
C CYS A 6 49.30 8.60 -25.65
N THR A 7 49.46 9.83 -26.15
CA THR A 7 48.44 10.88 -26.05
C THR A 7 47.20 10.55 -26.87
N PHE A 8 47.34 10.01 -28.08
CA PHE A 8 46.20 9.60 -28.91
C PHE A 8 45.40 8.45 -28.26
N SER A 9 46.10 7.45 -27.72
CA SER A 9 45.47 6.33 -27.00
C SER A 9 44.73 6.79 -25.73
N ASN A 10 45.24 7.82 -25.04
CA ASN A 10 44.57 8.37 -23.86
C ASN A 10 43.32 9.19 -24.23
N ILE A 11 43.32 9.86 -25.40
CA ILE A 11 42.13 10.56 -25.92
C ILE A 11 41.06 9.54 -26.32
N GLU A 12 41.42 8.45 -27.01
CA GLU A 12 40.45 7.39 -27.38
C GLU A 12 39.82 6.74 -26.15
N LYS A 13 40.62 6.46 -25.12
CA LYS A 13 40.11 5.95 -23.83
C LYS A 13 39.14 6.93 -23.17
N PHE A 14 39.50 8.21 -23.11
CA PHE A 14 38.63 9.24 -22.54
C PHE A 14 37.31 9.39 -23.32
N VAL A 15 37.34 9.31 -24.65
CA VAL A 15 36.13 9.31 -25.49
C VAL A 15 35.26 8.09 -25.17
N HIS A 16 35.84 6.88 -25.10
CA HIS A 16 35.10 5.67 -24.72
C HIS A 16 34.54 5.75 -23.29
N GLU A 17 35.26 6.36 -22.35
CA GLU A 17 34.78 6.60 -20.99
C GLU A 17 33.56 7.53 -20.98
N ILE A 18 33.58 8.63 -21.72
CA ILE A 18 32.42 9.55 -21.87
C ILE A 18 31.23 8.83 -22.51
N GLU A 19 31.46 8.07 -23.57
CA GLU A 19 30.40 7.34 -24.27
C GLU A 19 29.75 6.30 -23.35
N ASN A 20 30.55 5.54 -22.61
CA ASN A 20 30.06 4.57 -21.65
C ASN A 20 29.28 5.21 -20.49
N GLU A 21 29.76 6.34 -19.96
CA GLU A 21 29.07 7.08 -18.90
C GLU A 21 27.74 7.68 -19.40
N SER A 22 27.71 8.12 -20.66
CA SER A 22 26.50 8.64 -21.31
C SER A 22 25.45 7.54 -21.52
N VAL A 23 25.85 6.35 -21.98
CA VAL A 23 24.95 5.18 -22.11
C VAL A 23 24.44 4.73 -20.75
N ARG A 24 25.30 4.70 -19.72
CA ARG A 24 24.91 4.38 -18.34
C ARG A 24 23.88 5.38 -17.81
N SER A 25 24.08 6.67 -18.06
CA SER A 25 23.15 7.74 -17.68
C SER A 25 21.77 7.55 -18.34
N LEU A 26 21.73 7.19 -19.63
CA LEU A 26 20.48 6.88 -20.33
C LEU A 26 19.75 5.66 -19.75
N HIS A 27 20.49 4.62 -19.35
CA HIS A 27 19.87 3.46 -18.72
C HIS A 27 19.24 3.81 -17.36
N ILE A 28 19.92 4.63 -16.55
CA ILE A 28 19.39 5.10 -15.27
C ILE A 28 18.12 5.93 -15.48
N LEU A 29 18.11 6.85 -16.44
CA LEU A 29 16.92 7.64 -16.77
C LEU A 29 15.74 6.75 -17.17
N ARG A 30 15.97 5.73 -18.00
CA ARG A 30 14.93 4.76 -18.36
C ARG A 30 14.42 3.99 -17.15
N ASP A 31 15.32 3.54 -16.28
CA ASP A 31 14.93 2.77 -15.09
C ASP A 31 14.11 3.63 -14.11
N ILE A 32 14.40 4.94 -14.03
CA ILE A 32 13.61 5.93 -13.31
C ILE A 32 12.21 6.04 -13.90
N GLU A 33 12.09 6.23 -15.21
CA GLU A 33 10.80 6.34 -15.92
C GLU A 33 9.93 5.09 -15.75
N ASP A 34 10.53 3.89 -15.88
CA ASP A 34 9.85 2.61 -15.69
C ASP A 34 9.38 2.46 -14.23
N THR A 35 10.21 2.85 -13.28
CA THR A 35 9.88 2.83 -11.84
C THR A 35 8.71 3.76 -11.53
N ILE A 36 8.76 5.01 -12.00
CA ILE A 36 7.68 5.99 -11.87
C ILE A 36 6.38 5.44 -12.45
N THR A 37 6.44 4.86 -13.65
CA THR A 37 5.27 4.31 -14.32
C THR A 37 4.61 3.19 -13.50
N ILE A 38 5.41 2.26 -12.97
CA ILE A 38 4.92 1.15 -12.16
C ILE A 38 4.32 1.65 -10.85
N ILE A 39 4.98 2.59 -10.16
CA ILE A 39 4.51 3.16 -8.89
C ILE A 39 3.20 3.91 -9.12
N ASN A 40 3.12 4.75 -10.14
CA ASN A 40 1.88 5.49 -10.44
C ASN A 40 0.71 4.56 -10.73
N ARG A 41 0.95 3.44 -11.42
CA ARG A 41 -0.08 2.41 -11.65
C ARG A 41 -0.52 1.77 -10.33
N LEU A 42 0.42 1.42 -9.44
CA LEU A 42 0.12 0.89 -8.12
C LEU A 42 -0.69 1.91 -7.30
N THR A 43 -0.28 3.17 -7.26
CA THR A 43 -1.00 4.26 -6.58
C THR A 43 -2.42 4.40 -7.08
N ALA A 44 -2.62 4.37 -8.41
CA ALA A 44 -3.96 4.43 -9.00
C ALA A 44 -4.84 3.24 -8.58
N GLN A 45 -4.26 2.04 -8.49
CA GLN A 45 -4.96 0.85 -8.03
C GLN A 45 -5.35 0.95 -6.55
N LEU A 46 -4.40 1.31 -5.67
CA LEU A 46 -4.66 1.49 -4.23
C LEU A 46 -5.79 2.50 -3.99
N ASN A 47 -5.77 3.62 -4.70
CA ASN A 47 -6.82 4.63 -4.65
C ASN A 47 -8.18 4.13 -5.16
N ALA A 48 -8.18 3.29 -6.20
CA ALA A 48 -9.42 2.70 -6.70
C ALA A 48 -10.02 1.73 -5.68
N ASP A 49 -9.19 0.88 -5.08
CA ASP A 49 -9.59 -0.09 -4.07
C ASP A 49 -10.10 0.63 -2.80
N ALA A 50 -9.46 1.74 -2.40
CA ALA A 50 -9.88 2.55 -1.26
C ALA A 50 -11.29 3.12 -1.46
N ARG A 51 -11.58 3.64 -2.67
CA ARG A 51 -12.93 4.10 -3.05
C ARG A 51 -13.94 2.96 -3.08
N TYR A 52 -13.56 1.76 -3.51
CA TYR A 52 -14.45 0.60 -3.45
C TYR A 52 -14.82 0.24 -2.02
N ALA A 53 -13.86 0.27 -1.10
CA ALA A 53 -14.12 0.04 0.32
C ALA A 53 -15.13 1.06 0.89
N GLU A 54 -14.98 2.35 0.56
CA GLU A 54 -15.94 3.41 0.93
C GLU A 54 -17.36 3.14 0.39
N ILE A 55 -17.47 2.71 -0.88
CA ILE A 55 -18.76 2.36 -1.48
C ILE A 55 -19.40 1.19 -0.72
N PHE A 56 -18.64 0.19 -0.29
CA PHE A 56 -19.17 -0.91 0.51
C PHE A 56 -19.61 -0.45 1.90
N ILE A 57 -18.82 0.40 2.57
CA ILE A 57 -19.19 1.02 3.84
C ILE A 57 -20.54 1.74 3.72
N ASP A 58 -20.70 2.57 2.70
CA ASP A 58 -21.93 3.32 2.46
C ASP A 58 -23.13 2.42 2.16
N ARG A 59 -22.90 1.28 1.52
CA ARG A 59 -23.94 0.28 1.28
C ARG A 59 -24.35 -0.40 2.57
N ILE A 60 -23.39 -0.80 3.41
CA ILE A 60 -23.64 -1.44 4.70
C ILE A 60 -24.45 -0.51 5.60
N LYS A 61 -24.08 0.77 5.70
CA LYS A 61 -24.82 1.80 6.46
C LYS A 61 -26.29 1.97 6.02
N LYS A 62 -26.61 1.60 4.78
CA LYS A 62 -27.96 1.71 4.19
C LYS A 62 -28.71 0.38 4.16
N LEU A 63 -28.09 -0.71 4.61
CA LEU A 63 -28.76 -2.01 4.71
C LEU A 63 -29.90 -1.91 5.73
N THR A 64 -31.06 -2.40 5.32
CA THR A 64 -32.24 -2.57 6.18
C THR A 64 -32.57 -4.04 6.42
N THR A 65 -31.72 -4.93 5.91
CA THR A 65 -31.86 -6.38 5.99
C THR A 65 -31.60 -6.85 7.42
N LYS A 66 -32.35 -7.86 7.86
CA LYS A 66 -32.18 -8.48 9.18
C LYS A 66 -31.27 -9.71 9.15
N SER A 67 -30.37 -9.77 8.17
CA SER A 67 -29.49 -10.91 7.96
C SER A 67 -28.06 -10.47 8.16
N GLU A 68 -27.30 -11.23 8.95
CA GLU A 68 -25.86 -11.02 9.13
C GLU A 68 -25.14 -11.06 7.77
N ILE A 69 -24.13 -10.21 7.61
CA ILE A 69 -23.26 -10.09 6.44
C ILE A 69 -22.21 -11.21 6.47
N ASP A 70 -21.65 -11.51 7.63
CA ASP A 70 -20.56 -12.46 7.83
C ASP A 70 -20.81 -13.46 8.97
N PRO A 71 -21.87 -14.29 8.88
CA PRO A 71 -22.22 -15.25 9.93
C PRO A 71 -21.13 -16.29 10.21
N GLU A 72 -20.24 -16.53 9.24
CA GLU A 72 -19.13 -17.50 9.34
C GLU A 72 -17.78 -16.85 9.69
N ASN A 73 -17.72 -15.53 9.92
CA ASN A 73 -16.50 -14.76 10.16
C ASN A 73 -15.43 -14.86 9.04
N ILE A 74 -15.85 -15.21 7.82
CA ILE A 74 -14.95 -15.38 6.67
C ILE A 74 -14.55 -14.03 6.07
N ILE A 75 -15.51 -13.10 5.96
CA ILE A 75 -15.28 -11.77 5.38
C ILE A 75 -14.34 -10.96 6.26
N ILE A 76 -14.58 -10.94 7.57
CA ILE A 76 -13.75 -10.25 8.57
C ILE A 76 -12.31 -10.78 8.51
N ALA A 77 -12.11 -12.09 8.53
CA ALA A 77 -10.79 -12.72 8.44
C ALA A 77 -10.07 -12.36 7.12
N ASN A 78 -10.80 -12.32 6.00
CA ASN A 78 -10.24 -11.93 4.71
C ASN A 78 -9.89 -10.44 4.64
N LEU A 79 -10.68 -9.57 5.26
CA LEU A 79 -10.39 -8.13 5.35
C LEU A 79 -9.15 -7.86 6.21
N GLU A 80 -9.00 -8.57 7.33
CA GLU A 80 -7.79 -8.49 8.16
C GLU A 80 -6.55 -8.97 7.39
N LYS A 81 -6.66 -10.09 6.67
CA LYS A 81 -5.58 -10.58 5.81
C LYS A 81 -5.23 -9.57 4.70
N ALA A 82 -6.23 -8.95 4.08
CA ALA A 82 -6.01 -7.91 3.08
C ALA A 82 -5.27 -6.71 3.67
N GLN A 83 -5.65 -6.24 4.87
CA GLN A 83 -4.94 -5.16 5.57
C GLN A 83 -3.47 -5.51 5.82
N SER A 84 -3.17 -6.73 6.25
CA SER A 84 -1.79 -7.18 6.43
C SER A 84 -0.98 -7.06 5.13
N PHE A 85 -1.55 -7.46 3.99
CA PHE A 85 -0.87 -7.31 2.70
C PHE A 85 -0.66 -5.85 2.31
N ILE A 86 -1.62 -4.97 2.57
CA ILE A 86 -1.46 -3.53 2.31
C ILE A 86 -0.39 -2.92 3.22
N ASN A 87 -0.30 -3.35 4.48
CA ASN A 87 0.75 -2.94 5.39
C ASN A 87 2.15 -3.40 4.91
N ASP A 88 2.26 -4.61 4.36
CA ASP A 88 3.52 -5.09 3.76
C ASP A 88 3.93 -4.22 2.56
N ILE A 89 2.96 -3.87 1.69
CA ILE A 89 3.19 -2.95 0.57
C ILE A 89 3.66 -1.58 1.08
N TYR A 90 2.98 -1.02 2.08
CA TYR A 90 3.38 0.25 2.72
C TYR A 90 4.83 0.21 3.19
N ASN A 91 5.21 -0.84 3.92
CA ASN A 91 6.58 -0.98 4.45
C ASN A 91 7.62 -1.08 3.33
N VAL A 92 7.32 -1.81 2.26
CA VAL A 92 8.20 -1.88 1.08
C VAL A 92 8.35 -0.52 0.43
N LEU A 93 7.26 0.24 0.25
CA LEU A 93 7.31 1.58 -0.35
C LEU A 93 8.13 2.55 0.50
N VAL A 94 7.99 2.51 1.83
CA VAL A 94 8.81 3.32 2.76
C VAL A 94 10.29 2.98 2.59
N LEU A 95 10.65 1.70 2.63
CA LEU A 95 12.04 1.25 2.46
C LEU A 95 12.63 1.69 1.11
N LYS A 96 11.82 1.64 0.04
CA LYS A 96 12.26 2.04 -1.31
C LYS A 96 12.43 3.55 -1.43
N ARG A 97 11.54 4.35 -0.87
CA ARG A 97 11.70 5.82 -0.79
C ARG A 97 12.94 6.21 -0.01
N ASP A 98 13.18 5.56 1.13
CA ASP A 98 14.34 5.88 1.95
C ASP A 98 15.64 5.42 1.26
N SER A 99 15.58 4.33 0.49
CA SER A 99 16.69 3.93 -0.37
C SER A 99 16.95 4.95 -1.49
N SER A 100 15.92 5.48 -2.13
CA SER A 100 16.08 6.46 -3.23
C SER A 100 16.68 7.78 -2.74
N ARG A 101 16.32 8.23 -1.53
CA ARG A 101 16.93 9.41 -0.90
C ARG A 101 18.43 9.30 -0.68
N ASN A 102 18.95 8.08 -0.54
CA ASN A 102 20.36 7.81 -0.27
C ASN A 102 21.15 7.42 -1.53
N ASP A 103 20.51 7.34 -2.70
CA ASP A 103 21.18 6.98 -3.95
C ASP A 103 21.79 8.21 -4.62
N VAL A 104 23.13 8.28 -4.63
CA VAL A 104 23.91 9.39 -5.21
C VAL A 104 23.72 9.57 -6.72
N ARG A 105 23.08 8.62 -7.39
CA ARG A 105 22.77 8.68 -8.83
C ARG A 105 21.44 9.37 -9.10
N LEU A 106 20.62 9.58 -8.07
CA LEU A 106 19.33 10.23 -8.18
C LEU A 106 19.43 11.68 -7.72
N SER A 107 18.65 12.53 -8.37
CA SER A 107 18.45 13.93 -8.07
C SER A 107 17.00 14.16 -7.62
N GLU A 108 16.74 15.30 -6.96
CA GLU A 108 15.36 15.66 -6.58
C GLU A 108 14.44 15.81 -7.80
N ASP A 109 15.00 16.29 -8.93
CA ASP A 109 14.27 16.51 -10.18
C ASP A 109 13.78 15.20 -10.85
N ASP A 110 14.31 14.05 -10.44
CA ASP A 110 13.88 12.74 -10.95
C ASP A 110 12.49 12.33 -10.42
N GLY A 111 11.93 13.02 -9.41
CA GLY A 111 10.56 12.83 -8.94
C GLY A 111 10.29 11.49 -8.21
N ILE A 112 11.29 10.63 -8.05
CA ILE A 112 11.17 9.30 -7.42
C ILE A 112 10.64 9.39 -5.98
N GLU A 113 11.15 10.34 -5.19
CA GLU A 113 10.70 10.50 -3.80
C GLU A 113 9.21 10.87 -3.73
N GLN A 114 8.75 11.74 -4.62
CA GLN A 114 7.37 12.20 -4.66
C GLN A 114 6.43 11.04 -4.98
N VAL A 115 6.71 10.27 -6.04
CA VAL A 115 5.84 9.16 -6.45
C VAL A 115 5.73 8.08 -5.37
N TYR A 116 6.83 7.78 -4.66
CA TYR A 116 6.76 6.86 -3.52
C TYR A 116 5.95 7.44 -2.37
N THR A 117 6.09 8.74 -2.09
CA THR A 117 5.33 9.40 -1.01
C THR A 117 3.83 9.37 -1.29
N GLU A 118 3.42 9.61 -2.53
CA GLU A 118 2.02 9.48 -2.96
C GLU A 118 1.50 8.03 -2.84
N ALA A 119 2.30 7.05 -3.25
CA ALA A 119 1.95 5.64 -3.13
C ALA A 119 1.81 5.18 -1.66
N ILE A 120 2.68 5.68 -0.78
CA ILE A 120 2.63 5.43 0.68
C ILE A 120 1.32 5.99 1.25
N GLY A 121 0.92 7.21 0.85
CA GLY A 121 -0.36 7.80 1.23
C GLY A 121 -1.54 6.92 0.79
N ALA A 122 -1.58 6.54 -0.49
CA ALA A 122 -2.65 5.68 -1.02
C ALA A 122 -2.73 4.31 -0.32
N ALA A 123 -1.60 3.72 0.06
CA ALA A 123 -1.57 2.47 0.82
C ALA A 123 -2.12 2.65 2.25
N ALA A 124 -1.76 3.74 2.92
CA ALA A 124 -2.26 4.06 4.26
C ALA A 124 -3.78 4.32 4.25
N ASP A 125 -4.28 5.03 3.23
CA ASP A 125 -5.70 5.30 3.05
C ASP A 125 -6.47 4.00 2.81
N LEU A 126 -6.00 3.13 1.91
CA LEU A 126 -6.63 1.82 1.68
C LEU A 126 -6.63 0.96 2.96
N HIS A 127 -5.52 0.92 3.70
CA HIS A 127 -5.45 0.18 4.96
C HIS A 127 -6.51 0.68 5.95
N SER A 128 -6.65 2.00 6.08
CA SER A 128 -7.64 2.63 6.96
C SER A 128 -9.07 2.32 6.51
N ASN A 129 -9.36 2.43 5.21
CA ASN A 129 -10.68 2.13 4.67
C ASN A 129 -11.06 0.65 4.80
N LEU A 130 -10.10 -0.27 4.69
CA LEU A 130 -10.33 -1.69 4.98
C LEU A 130 -10.64 -1.93 6.46
N ASN A 131 -10.01 -1.18 7.36
CA ASN A 131 -10.29 -1.26 8.80
C ASN A 131 -11.71 -0.77 9.11
N ASP A 132 -12.10 0.36 8.53
CA ASP A 132 -13.44 0.92 8.69
C ASP A 132 -14.50 -0.01 8.08
N LEU A 133 -14.22 -0.61 6.93
CA LEU A 133 -15.11 -1.60 6.31
C LEU A 133 -15.30 -2.80 7.23
N ARG A 134 -14.22 -3.34 7.81
CA ARG A 134 -14.31 -4.46 8.76
C ARG A 134 -15.16 -4.08 9.97
N TRP A 135 -14.94 -2.89 10.52
CA TRP A 135 -15.73 -2.38 11.65
C TRP A 135 -17.22 -2.30 11.31
N HIS A 136 -17.57 -1.77 10.14
CA HIS A 136 -18.98 -1.66 9.72
C HIS A 136 -19.67 -3.01 9.51
N VAL A 137 -18.94 -4.02 9.02
CA VAL A 137 -19.46 -5.40 8.96
C VAL A 137 -19.73 -5.94 10.36
N MET A 138 -18.75 -5.81 11.26
CA MET A 138 -18.87 -6.29 12.65
C MET A 138 -20.02 -5.61 13.40
N GLU A 139 -20.17 -4.29 13.26
CA GLU A 139 -21.23 -3.52 13.91
C GLU A 139 -22.61 -3.99 13.44
N HIS A 140 -22.80 -4.11 12.13
CA HIS A 140 -24.07 -4.57 11.55
C HIS A 140 -24.44 -5.98 12.03
N ASP A 141 -23.48 -6.88 12.10
CA ASP A 141 -23.73 -8.26 12.52
C ASP A 141 -23.95 -8.35 14.03
N ALA A 142 -23.25 -7.53 14.83
CA ALA A 142 -23.47 -7.42 16.27
C ALA A 142 -24.90 -6.90 16.59
N ASP A 143 -25.40 -5.92 15.84
CA ASP A 143 -26.77 -5.40 15.97
C ASP A 143 -27.85 -6.46 15.71
N LEU A 144 -27.55 -7.45 14.87
CA LEU A 144 -28.46 -8.55 14.53
C LEU A 144 -28.29 -9.78 15.41
N SER A 145 -27.11 -9.94 16.01
CA SER A 145 -26.84 -11.01 16.96
C SER A 145 -27.83 -10.95 18.13
N GLN A 146 -28.35 -12.11 18.55
CA GLN A 146 -29.22 -12.16 19.74
C GLN A 146 -28.41 -11.72 20.96
N THR A 147 -28.63 -10.46 21.38
CA THR A 147 -28.17 -10.03 22.70
C THR A 147 -28.81 -10.94 23.74
N SER A 148 -27.95 -11.54 24.56
CA SER A 148 -28.34 -12.38 25.69
C SER A 148 -29.48 -11.70 26.46
N LYS A 149 -30.47 -12.51 26.83
CA LYS A 149 -31.69 -12.15 27.57
C LYS A 149 -31.41 -11.01 28.56
N ALA A 150 -32.23 -9.95 28.52
CA ALA A 150 -32.13 -8.89 29.52
C ALA A 150 -32.50 -9.47 30.90
N TYR A 151 -31.52 -9.60 31.79
CA TYR A 151 -31.75 -10.05 33.16
C TYR A 151 -32.20 -8.86 34.01
N THR A 152 -33.28 -9.04 34.76
CA THR A 152 -33.79 -8.00 35.68
C THR A 152 -33.27 -8.15 37.11
N ASP A 153 -32.65 -9.29 37.41
CA ASP A 153 -32.03 -9.59 38.70
C ASP A 153 -30.69 -10.29 38.49
N VAL A 154 -29.70 -9.94 39.31
CA VAL A 154 -28.37 -10.56 39.34
C VAL A 154 -28.48 -12.07 39.64
N LYS A 155 -29.48 -12.50 40.41
CA LYS A 155 -29.73 -13.93 40.66
C LYS A 155 -30.15 -14.69 39.41
N GLU A 156 -30.86 -14.03 38.50
CA GLU A 156 -31.29 -14.62 37.22
C GLU A 156 -30.08 -14.83 36.30
N LEU A 157 -29.21 -13.82 36.20
CA LEU A 157 -27.94 -13.90 35.47
C LEU A 157 -27.04 -15.03 35.99
N LEU A 158 -26.84 -15.10 37.32
CA LEU A 158 -25.97 -16.11 37.93
C LEU A 158 -26.51 -17.53 37.77
N LYS A 159 -27.83 -17.71 37.64
CA LYS A 159 -28.45 -19.01 37.43
C LYS A 159 -28.26 -19.52 36.00
N ASP A 160 -28.35 -18.63 35.01
CA ASP A 160 -28.09 -18.95 33.61
C ASP A 160 -26.60 -19.26 33.35
N LEU A 161 -25.68 -18.58 34.04
CA LEU A 161 -24.23 -18.83 33.92
C LEU A 161 -23.75 -20.10 34.62
N ALA A 162 -24.52 -20.60 35.59
CA ALA A 162 -24.19 -21.79 36.38
C ALA A 162 -24.84 -23.09 35.84
N SER A 163 -25.60 -22.98 34.75
CA SER A 163 -26.26 -24.10 34.06
C SER A 163 -25.47 -24.52 32.82
#